data_AF-A0A6B1G848-F1
#
_entry.id   AF-A0A6B1G848-F1
#
_cell.length_a   1.000
_cell.length_b   1.000
_cell.length_c   1.000
_cell.angle_alpha   90.00
_cell.angle_beta   90.00
_cell.angle_gamma   90.00
#
_symmetry.space_group_name_H-M   'P 1'
#
loop_
_entity.id
_entity.type
_entity.pdbx_description
1 polymer ?
#
loop_
_entity_poly.entity_id
_entity_poly.type
_entity_poly.pdbx_seq_one_letter_code
_entity_poly.pdbx_strand_id
1 'polypeptide(L)' 'MAIPTDTQKLVDSPALERALAVASARHKHLCPRQVLGARCAIAATAILELEVPRSDKRLLVIVETDGCFVDGVE' A
#
# COMPACT_ATOMS: atom_id res chain seq x y z
N MET A 1 4.77 -18.37 -11.95
CA MET A 1 4.24 -17.00 -11.80
C MET A 1 5.43 -16.08 -11.61
N ALA A 2 5.84 -15.35 -12.65
CA ALA A 2 6.94 -14.41 -12.50
C ALA A 2 6.40 -13.21 -11.71
N ILE A 3 7.00 -12.90 -10.55
CA ILE A 3 6.73 -11.64 -9.86
C ILE A 3 7.13 -10.54 -10.86
N PRO A 4 6.26 -9.55 -11.17
CA PRO A 4 6.61 -8.47 -12.06
C PRO A 4 7.93 -7.84 -11.61
N THR A 5 8.96 -7.95 -12.44
CA THR A 5 10.34 -7.51 -12.13
C THR A 5 10.46 -5.99 -12.01
N ASP A 6 9.38 -5.27 -12.29
CA ASP A 6 9.28 -3.80 -12.21
C ASP A 6 8.62 -3.33 -10.90
N THR A 7 8.67 -4.16 -9.85
CA THR A 7 8.27 -3.77 -8.49
C THR A 7 8.97 -2.48 -8.05
N GLN A 8 10.21 -2.26 -8.49
CA GLN A 8 10.97 -1.04 -8.22
C GLN A 8 10.28 0.24 -8.75
N LYS A 9 9.74 0.26 -9.98
CA LYS A 9 9.00 1.43 -10.51
C LYS A 9 7.71 1.71 -9.75
N LEU A 10 7.09 0.69 -9.17
CA LEU A 10 5.88 0.87 -8.37
C LEU A 10 6.17 1.50 -7.01
N VAL A 11 7.38 1.28 -6.47
CA VAL A 11 7.83 1.96 -5.23
C VAL A 11 8.14 3.43 -5.48
N ASP A 12 8.76 3.78 -6.61
CA ASP A 12 9.08 5.18 -6.93
C ASP A 12 7.90 5.92 -7.61
N SER A 13 6.68 5.44 -7.38
CA SER A 13 5.50 5.93 -8.07
C SER A 13 4.80 7.07 -7.32
N PRO A 14 4.14 8.00 -8.03
CA PRO A 14 3.24 8.99 -7.42
C PRO A 14 2.13 8.38 -6.55
N ALA A 15 1.84 7.08 -6.73
CA ALA A 15 0.89 6.37 -5.89
C ALA A 15 1.45 6.12 -4.48
N LEU A 16 2.75 5.82 -4.34
CA LEU A 16 3.36 5.67 -3.03
C LEU A 16 3.34 7.00 -2.27
N GLU A 17 3.76 8.11 -2.89
CA GLU A 17 3.76 9.42 -2.22
C GLU A 17 2.37 9.81 -1.70
N ARG A 18 1.32 9.58 -2.50
CA ARG A 18 -0.07 9.82 -2.07
C ARG A 18 -0.49 8.92 -0.92
N ALA A 19 -0.17 7.61 -0.98
CA ALA A 19 -0.47 6.68 0.09
C ALA A 19 0.23 7.09 1.40
N LEU A 20 1.51 7.48 1.33
CA LEU A 20 2.27 7.94 2.49
C LEU A 20 1.72 9.23 3.08
N ALA A 21 1.28 10.18 2.24
CA ALA A 21 0.64 11.40 2.70
C ALA A 21 -0.64 11.10 3.50
N VAL A 22 -1.51 10.22 2.98
CA VAL A 22 -2.74 9.79 3.65
C VAL A 22 -2.42 9.05 4.96
N ALA A 23 -1.52 8.06 4.92
CA ALA A 23 -1.12 7.30 6.09
C ALA A 23 -0.56 8.21 7.18
N SER A 24 0.32 9.15 6.82
CA SER A 24 0.95 10.07 7.77
C SER A 24 -0.05 10.98 8.49
N ALA A 25 -1.20 11.31 7.87
CA ALA A 25 -2.24 12.13 8.48
C ALA A 25 -2.95 11.45 9.67
N ARG A 26 -2.87 10.12 9.76
CA ARG A 26 -3.47 9.32 10.86
C ARG A 26 -2.58 9.28 12.12
N HIS A 27 -1.37 9.86 12.07
CA HIS A 27 -0.45 9.88 13.19
C HIS A 27 0.40 11.17 13.24
N LYS A 28 1.22 11.34 14.29
CA LYS A 28 2.07 12.54 14.47
C LYS A 28 3.19 12.68 13.43
N HIS A 29 3.59 11.58 12.78
CA HIS A 29 4.70 11.55 11.83
C HIS A 29 4.57 10.30 10.95
N LEU A 30 5.19 10.36 9.77
CA LEU A 30 5.41 9.19 8.94
C LEU A 30 6.42 8.25 9.62
N CYS A 31 6.05 6.99 9.83
CA CYS A 31 6.92 5.99 10.44
C CYS A 31 7.28 4.84 9.48
N PRO A 32 8.36 4.07 9.75
CA PRO A 32 8.78 2.97 8.88
C PRO A 32 7.71 1.89 8.64
N ARG A 33 6.81 1.67 9.61
CA ARG A 33 5.72 0.69 9.47
C ARG A 33 4.68 1.11 8.43
N GLN A 34 4.36 2.41 8.34
CA GLN A 34 3.46 2.96 7.31
C GLN A 34 4.07 2.84 5.93
N VAL A 35 5.38 3.12 5.82
CA VAL A 35 6.11 2.95 4.56
C VAL A 35 6.09 1.49 4.12
N LEU A 36 6.31 0.55 5.04
CA LEU A 36 6.23 -0.87 4.74
C LEU A 36 4.82 -1.29 4.30
N GLY A 37 3.78 -0.86 5.01
CA GLY A 37 2.38 -1.15 4.67
C GLY A 37 1.99 -0.68 3.27
N ALA A 38 2.31 0.57 2.93
CA ALA A 38 1.98 1.14 1.61
C ALA A 38 2.68 0.41 0.47
N ARG A 39 3.95 0.04 0.67
CA ARG A 39 4.69 -0.75 -0.33
C ARG A 39 4.12 -2.16 -0.49
N CYS A 40 3.72 -2.80 0.61
CA CYS A 40 3.05 -4.09 0.57
C CYS A 40 1.72 -4.02 -0.19
N ALA A 41 0.90 -3.00 0.06
CA ALA A 41 -0.39 -2.82 -0.63
C ALA A 41 -0.20 -2.61 -2.14
N ILE A 42 0.71 -1.72 -2.55
CA ILE A 42 1.01 -1.48 -3.97
C ILE A 42 1.57 -2.73 -4.67
N ALA A 43 2.46 -3.47 -4.00
CA ALA A 43 2.98 -4.71 -4.54
C ALA A 43 1.87 -5.78 -4.68
N ALA A 44 1.00 -5.90 -3.68
CA ALA A 44 -0.11 -6.85 -3.70
C ALA A 44 -1.10 -6.55 -4.83
N THR A 45 -1.49 -5.29 -5.03
CA THR A 45 -2.42 -4.92 -6.11
C THR A 45 -1.81 -5.16 -7.48
N ALA A 46 -0.52 -4.90 -7.66
CA ALA A 46 0.18 -5.22 -8.91
C ALA A 46 0.26 -6.73 -9.17
N ILE A 47 0.58 -7.54 -8.15
CA ILE A 47 0.65 -9.01 -8.27
C ILE A 47 -0.71 -9.62 -8.57
N LEU A 48 -1.77 -9.05 -7.99
CA LEU A 48 -3.15 -9.53 -8.17
C LEU A 48 -3.86 -8.90 -9.38
N GLU A 49 -3.17 -8.05 -10.14
CA GLU A 49 -3.73 -7.29 -11.27
C GLU A 49 -5.02 -6.53 -10.88
N LEU A 50 -5.01 -5.94 -9.68
CA LEU A 50 -6.12 -5.17 -9.12
C LEU A 50 -5.92 -3.66 -9.33
N GLU A 51 -6.86 -3.04 -10.03
CA GLU A 51 -6.99 -1.59 -10.07
C GLU A 51 -7.58 -1.08 -8.75
N VAL A 52 -6.96 -0.04 -8.17
CA VAL A 52 -7.38 0.62 -6.93
C VAL A 52 -7.36 2.16 -7.07
N PRO A 53 -8.26 2.90 -6.38
CA PRO A 53 -9.36 2.39 -5.54
C PRO A 53 -10.47 1.74 -6.39
N ARG A 54 -11.14 0.73 -5.82
CA ARG A 54 -12.26 0.05 -6.49
C ARG A 54 -13.57 0.79 -6.30
N SER A 55 -14.35 0.91 -7.37
CA SER A 55 -15.68 1.53 -7.36
C SER A 55 -16.84 0.54 -7.51
N ASP A 56 -16.57 -0.69 -7.98
CA ASP A 56 -17.58 -1.71 -8.25
C ASP A 56 -17.80 -2.66 -7.05
N LYS A 57 -16.77 -2.91 -6.24
CA LYS A 57 -16.77 -3.84 -5.11
C LYS A 57 -15.89 -3.33 -3.99
N ARG A 58 -16.25 -3.66 -2.75
CA ARG A 58 -15.40 -3.43 -1.57
C ARG A 58 -14.23 -4.39 -1.58
N LEU A 59 -13.02 -3.86 -1.45
CA LEU A 59 -11.80 -4.65 -1.28
C LEU A 59 -11.64 -4.98 0.21
N LEU A 60 -11.56 -6.27 0.54
CA LEU A 60 -11.22 -6.75 1.88
C LEU A 60 -9.73 -7.05 1.93
N VAL A 61 -9.02 -6.46 2.88
CA VAL A 61 -7.60 -6.72 3.13
C VAL A 61 -7.45 -7.37 4.51
N ILE A 62 -6.75 -8.49 4.57
CA ILE A 62 -6.45 -9.21 5.83
C ILE A 62 -5.03 -8.85 6.23
N VAL A 63 -4.86 -8.37 7.46
CA VAL A 63 -3.56 -8.00 8.01
C VAL A 63 -3.31 -8.81 9.27
N GLU A 64 -2.19 -9.54 9.31
CA GLU A 64 -1.83 -10.43 10.43
C GLU A 64 -1.08 -9.69 11.56
N THR A 65 -0.87 -8.38 11.40
CA THR A 65 -0.13 -7.52 12.34
C THR A 65 -0.90 -6.24 12.62
N ASP A 66 -0.67 -5.64 13.78
CA ASP A 66 -1.36 -4.43 14.25
C ASP A 66 -0.44 -3.19 14.23
N GLY A 67 -1.02 -2.02 14.50
CA GLY A 67 -0.36 -0.74 14.61
C GLY A 67 -0.19 -0.04 13.26
N CYS A 68 0.76 0.90 13.19
CA CYS A 68 0.90 1.82 12.05
C CYS A 68 1.20 1.17 10.69
N PHE A 69 1.41 -0.15 10.64
CA PHE A 69 1.46 -0.88 9.37
C PHE A 69 0.10 -0.83 8.66
N VAL A 70 -1.00 -1.01 9.42
CA VAL A 70 -2.37 -1.01 8.90
C VAL A 70 -2.70 0.32 8.22
N ASP A 71 -2.27 1.45 8.81
CA ASP A 71 -2.47 2.78 8.23
C ASP A 71 -1.81 2.96 6.86
N GLY A 72 -0.71 2.23 6.60
CA GLY A 72 -0.04 2.24 5.31
C GLY A 72 -0.71 1.33 4.28
N VAL A 73 -1.40 0.28 4.72
CA VAL A 73 -2.10 -0.67 3.84
C VAL A 73 -3.39 -0.07 3.27
N GLU A 74 -4.05 0.81 4.04
CA GLU A 74 -5.28 1.51 3.65
C GLU A 74 -5.05 2.65 2.66
#